data_AF-G1V4M2-F1
#
_entry.id   AF-G1V4M2-F1
#
_cell.length_a   1.000
_cell.length_b   1.000
_cell.length_c   1.000
_cell.angle_alpha   90.00
_cell.angle_beta   90.00
_cell.angle_gamma   90.00
#
_symmetry.space_group_name_H-M   'P 1'
#
loop_
_entity.id
_entity.type
_entity.pdbx_description
1 polymer ?
#
loop_
_entity_poly.entity_id
_entity_poly.type
_entity_poly.pdbx_seq_one_letter_code
_entity_poly.pdbx_strand_id
1 'polypeptide(L)'
;PYRHDDPAESFRSLDSLLREILLGLFPETAAVVRFRADGEFLRAELPEGLGRTQALLVLQTEETVSSLLNEGRLVADAPDTLPATLAQAIAGVPLCEIPAPPGLPQRDGIHYLEPDARSERWQAALRSGALGVAFFPLRGPALPGHLRLLYLRN
;
A
#
# COMPACT_ATOMS: atom_id res chain seq x y z
N PRO A 1 -7.98 30.68 -12.06
CA PRO A 1 -8.87 31.54 -11.22
C PRO A 1 -10.24 30.85 -11.12
N TYR A 2 -10.90 30.89 -9.95
CA TYR A 2 -12.17 30.18 -9.75
C TYR A 2 -13.30 30.86 -10.54
N ARG A 3 -13.98 30.11 -11.41
CA ARG A 3 -15.20 30.54 -12.12
C ARG A 3 -16.42 29.93 -11.43
N HIS A 4 -17.23 30.75 -10.78
CA HIS A 4 -18.44 30.30 -10.10
C HIS A 4 -19.53 29.86 -11.10
N ASP A 5 -19.54 30.45 -12.30
CA ASP A 5 -20.54 30.20 -13.34
C ASP A 5 -20.26 28.92 -14.15
N ASP A 6 -19.01 28.43 -14.12
CA ASP A 6 -18.62 27.11 -14.61
C ASP A 6 -17.59 26.47 -13.65
N PRO A 7 -18.07 25.87 -12.55
CA PRO A 7 -17.20 25.21 -11.59
C PRO A 7 -16.48 24.01 -12.22
N ALA A 8 -17.10 23.33 -13.19
CA ALA A 8 -16.58 22.11 -13.77
C ALA A 8 -15.28 22.37 -14.56
N GLU A 9 -15.22 23.46 -15.32
CA GLU A 9 -14.00 23.90 -16.00
C GLU A 9 -12.87 24.21 -15.00
N SER A 10 -13.18 24.94 -13.92
CA SER A 10 -12.22 25.30 -12.88
C SER A 10 -11.61 24.06 -12.21
N PHE A 11 -12.44 23.04 -11.90
CA PHE A 11 -11.96 21.80 -11.29
C PHE A 11 -11.17 20.93 -12.27
N ARG A 12 -11.53 20.88 -13.55
CA ARG A 12 -10.73 20.18 -14.57
C ARG A 12 -9.34 20.78 -14.71
N SER A 13 -9.23 22.11 -14.80
CA SER A 13 -7.94 22.79 -14.87
C SER A 13 -7.10 22.58 -13.61
N LEU A 14 -7.72 22.59 -12.43
CA LEU A 14 -7.03 22.27 -11.17
C LEU A 14 -6.54 20.82 -11.15
N ASP A 15 -7.35 19.85 -11.57
CA ASP A 15 -6.96 18.44 -11.65
C ASP A 15 -5.79 18.24 -12.62
N SER A 16 -5.81 18.87 -13.80
CA SER A 16 -4.70 18.83 -14.76
C SER A 16 -3.41 19.41 -14.18
N LEU A 17 -3.49 20.56 -13.51
CA LEU A 17 -2.31 21.22 -12.92
C LEU A 17 -1.75 20.43 -11.73
N LEU A 18 -2.61 19.85 -10.89
CA LEU A 18 -2.19 18.94 -9.84
C LEU A 18 -1.49 17.70 -10.43
N ARG A 19 -2.03 17.10 -11.50
CA ARG A 19 -1.39 15.98 -12.20
C ARG A 19 -0.03 16.37 -12.77
N GLU A 20 0.08 17.52 -13.42
CA GLU A 20 1.34 18.00 -14.00
C GLU A 20 2.42 18.19 -12.92
N ILE A 21 2.05 18.83 -11.80
CA ILE A 21 2.95 19.00 -10.65
C ILE A 21 3.36 17.63 -10.07
N LEU A 22 2.40 16.72 -9.90
CA LEU A 22 2.68 15.40 -9.34
C LEU A 22 3.54 14.54 -10.29
N LEU A 23 3.30 14.60 -11.60
CA LEU A 23 4.10 13.90 -12.61
C LEU A 23 5.55 14.40 -12.68
N GLY A 24 5.78 15.68 -12.38
CA GLY A 24 7.14 16.23 -12.28
C GLY A 24 7.88 15.89 -10.99
N LEU A 25 7.19 15.39 -9.96
CA LEU A 25 7.75 15.12 -8.62
C LEU A 25 7.97 13.63 -8.35
N PHE A 26 7.17 12.75 -8.94
CA PHE A 26 7.34 11.31 -8.82
C PHE A 26 7.98 10.76 -10.10
N PRO A 27 8.86 9.75 -10.03
CA PRO A 27 9.23 9.00 -11.22
C PRO A 27 7.95 8.53 -11.91
N GLU A 28 7.84 8.67 -13.24
CA GLU A 28 6.68 8.32 -14.08
C GLU A 28 6.13 6.89 -13.90
N THR A 29 6.75 6.07 -13.05
CA THR A 29 6.68 4.61 -13.06
C THR A 29 6.07 3.96 -11.81
N ALA A 30 5.48 4.73 -10.89
CA ALA A 30 4.83 4.18 -9.69
C ALA A 30 3.31 3.97 -9.88
N ALA A 31 2.85 2.74 -10.04
CA ALA A 31 1.40 2.46 -9.96
C ALA A 31 0.97 2.41 -8.50
N VAL A 32 0.00 3.27 -8.12
CA VAL A 32 -0.53 3.33 -6.75
C VAL A 32 -1.84 2.56 -6.66
N VAL A 33 -1.85 1.50 -5.86
CA VAL A 33 -3.03 0.73 -5.52
C VAL A 33 -3.51 1.12 -4.12
N ARG A 34 -4.81 1.35 -4.00
CA ARG A 34 -5.47 1.67 -2.74
C ARG A 34 -6.03 0.40 -2.11
N PHE A 35 -5.73 0.23 -0.84
CA PHE A 35 -6.44 -0.73 -0.01
C PHE A 35 -7.88 -0.26 0.22
N ARG A 36 -8.80 -1.21 0.34
CA ARG A 36 -10.21 -1.01 0.68
C ARG A 36 -10.55 -1.93 1.85
N ALA A 37 -11.50 -1.52 2.68
CA ALA A 37 -12.01 -2.41 3.72
C ALA A 37 -12.70 -3.64 3.09
N ASP A 38 -12.38 -4.82 3.59
CA ASP A 38 -12.94 -6.11 3.22
C ASP A 38 -13.14 -6.95 4.49
N GLY A 39 -14.32 -6.84 5.10
CA GLY A 39 -14.59 -7.39 6.42
C GLY A 39 -13.68 -6.79 7.49
N GLU A 40 -12.92 -7.67 8.17
CA GLU A 40 -12.03 -7.32 9.28
C GLU A 40 -10.60 -6.91 8.84
N PHE A 41 -10.33 -6.92 7.53
CA PHE A 41 -9.02 -6.58 6.99
C PHE A 41 -9.12 -5.64 5.79
N LEU A 42 -7.96 -5.21 5.29
CA LEU A 42 -7.84 -4.37 4.11
C LEU A 42 -7.45 -5.22 2.90
N ARG A 43 -8.08 -5.00 1.75
CA ARG A 43 -7.78 -5.68 0.48
C ARG A 43 -7.33 -4.70 -0.59
N ALA A 44 -6.29 -5.09 -1.33
CA ALA A 44 -5.83 -4.40 -2.53
C ALA A 44 -5.79 -5.36 -3.72
N GLU A 45 -6.37 -4.96 -4.84
CA GLU A 45 -6.27 -5.70 -6.12
C GLU A 45 -4.88 -5.45 -6.73
N LEU A 46 -4.16 -6.52 -7.02
CA LEU A 46 -2.83 -6.46 -7.62
C LEU A 46 -3.00 -6.41 -9.15
N PRO A 47 -2.39 -5.43 -9.84
CA PRO A 47 -2.50 -5.35 -11.29
C PRO A 47 -1.89 -6.57 -11.98
N GLU A 48 -2.48 -6.99 -13.09
CA GLU A 48 -1.96 -8.08 -13.90
C GLU A 48 -0.64 -7.67 -14.59
N GLY A 49 0.26 -8.64 -14.82
CA GLY A 49 1.47 -8.40 -15.59
C GLY A 49 2.57 -7.62 -14.85
N LEU A 50 2.62 -7.75 -13.52
CA LEU A 50 3.58 -7.10 -12.63
C LEU A 50 5.07 -7.41 -12.87
N GLY A 51 5.42 -8.23 -13.87
CA GLY A 51 6.77 -8.31 -14.45
C GLY A 51 7.94 -8.20 -13.46
N ARG A 52 8.90 -7.31 -13.75
CA ARG A 52 10.05 -6.94 -12.89
C ARG A 52 9.77 -5.69 -12.04
N THR A 53 8.55 -5.54 -11.55
CA THR A 53 8.13 -4.34 -10.81
C THR A 53 8.29 -4.59 -9.31
N GLN A 54 8.97 -3.71 -8.60
CA GLN A 54 9.12 -3.80 -7.15
C GLN A 54 7.82 -3.39 -6.47
N ALA A 55 7.27 -4.25 -5.60
CA ALA A 55 6.07 -3.95 -4.82
C ALA A 55 6.45 -3.41 -3.45
N LEU A 56 5.86 -2.30 -3.03
CA LEU A 56 6.13 -1.65 -1.75
C LEU A 56 4.83 -1.30 -1.04
N LEU A 57 4.66 -1.78 0.18
CA LEU A 57 3.60 -1.30 1.05
C LEU A 57 4.08 0.00 1.71
N VAL A 58 3.29 1.05 1.59
CA VAL A 58 3.53 2.33 2.28
C VAL A 58 2.58 2.39 3.45
N LEU A 59 3.14 2.39 4.64
CA LEU A 59 2.43 2.45 5.91
C LEU A 59 2.63 3.83 6.53
N GLN A 60 1.52 4.51 6.84
CA GLN A 60 1.54 5.74 7.61
C GLN A 60 1.17 5.47 9.07
N THR A 61 2.15 5.55 9.97
CA THR A 61 1.99 5.26 11.40
C THR A 61 3.04 5.99 12.24
N GLU A 62 2.72 6.33 13.48
CA GLU A 62 3.68 6.85 14.47
C GLU A 62 4.35 5.71 15.29
N GLU A 63 3.84 4.48 15.15
CA GLU A 63 4.40 3.30 15.81
C GLU A 63 5.64 2.78 15.08
N THR A 64 6.58 2.17 15.81
CA THR A 64 7.74 1.54 15.17
C THR A 64 7.33 0.31 14.39
N VAL A 65 7.73 0.24 13.12
CA VAL A 65 7.33 -0.86 12.23
C VAL A 65 7.87 -2.20 12.70
N SER A 66 9.08 -2.24 13.25
CA SER A 66 9.64 -3.44 13.85
C SER A 66 8.77 -4.00 14.99
N SER A 67 8.15 -3.15 15.82
CA SER A 67 7.20 -3.59 16.85
C SER A 67 5.96 -4.19 16.20
N LEU A 68 5.38 -3.52 15.20
CA LEU A 68 4.20 -3.99 14.49
C LEU A 68 4.41 -5.37 13.83
N LEU A 69 5.57 -5.60 13.22
CA LEU A 69 5.92 -6.86 12.59
C LEU A 69 6.21 -7.96 13.62
N ASN A 70 7.04 -7.67 14.63
CA ASN A 70 7.46 -8.66 15.63
C ASN A 70 6.32 -9.09 16.56
N GLU A 71 5.37 -8.21 16.83
CA GLU A 71 4.18 -8.51 17.63
C GLU A 71 3.06 -9.18 16.82
N GLY A 72 3.26 -9.41 15.51
CA GLY A 72 2.23 -9.96 14.63
C GLY A 72 1.03 -9.03 14.45
N ARG A 73 1.22 -7.73 14.68
CA ARG A 73 0.19 -6.69 14.61
C ARG A 73 -0.02 -6.17 13.20
N LEU A 74 0.92 -6.40 12.29
CA LEU A 74 0.75 -6.18 10.85
C LEU A 74 0.99 -7.50 10.12
N VAL A 75 -0.06 -8.05 9.51
CA VAL A 75 0.00 -9.31 8.78
C VAL A 75 -0.53 -9.11 7.37
N ALA A 76 0.25 -9.49 6.38
CA ALA A 76 -0.16 -9.50 4.98
C ALA A 76 -0.28 -10.94 4.48
N ASP A 77 -1.29 -11.27 3.69
CA ASP A 77 -1.46 -12.58 3.06
C ASP A 77 -2.41 -12.50 1.87
N ALA A 78 -2.60 -13.59 1.12
CA ALA A 78 -3.71 -13.65 0.17
C ALA A 78 -5.05 -13.50 0.93
N PRO A 79 -6.04 -12.75 0.40
CA PRO A 79 -7.31 -12.51 1.11
C PRO A 79 -8.01 -13.78 1.58
N ASP A 80 -7.95 -14.85 0.79
CA ASP A 80 -8.62 -16.11 1.09
C ASP A 80 -7.92 -16.92 2.20
N THR A 81 -6.61 -16.71 2.41
CA THR A 81 -5.81 -17.39 3.43
C THR A 81 -5.66 -16.58 4.70
N LEU A 82 -5.77 -15.25 4.61
CA LEU A 82 -5.55 -14.33 5.71
C LEU A 82 -6.37 -14.65 6.98
N PRO A 83 -7.68 -14.99 6.91
CA PRO A 83 -8.43 -15.38 8.10
C PRO A 83 -7.83 -16.59 8.84
N ALA A 84 -7.36 -17.60 8.08
CA ALA A 84 -6.73 -18.78 8.66
C ALA A 84 -5.36 -18.44 9.25
N THR A 85 -4.58 -17.60 8.56
CA THR A 85 -3.28 -17.09 9.03
C THR A 85 -3.42 -16.40 10.39
N LEU A 86 -4.44 -15.55 10.52
CA LEU A 86 -4.76 -14.84 11.76
C LEU A 86 -5.25 -15.77 12.86
N ALA A 87 -6.21 -16.65 12.55
CA ALA A 87 -6.80 -17.57 13.53
C ALA A 87 -5.76 -18.54 14.12
N GLN A 88 -4.75 -18.91 13.34
CA GLN A 88 -3.68 -19.82 13.76
C GLN A 88 -2.45 -19.09 14.31
N ALA A 89 -2.45 -17.75 14.34
CA ALA A 89 -1.32 -16.91 14.73
C ALA A 89 -0.01 -17.30 14.02
N ILE A 90 -0.11 -17.64 12.73
CA ILE A 90 1.05 -17.99 11.90
C ILE A 90 1.52 -16.76 11.12
N ALA A 91 2.81 -16.74 10.75
CA ALA A 91 3.38 -15.66 9.95
C ALA A 91 2.71 -15.60 8.57
N GLY A 92 2.38 -14.38 8.12
CA GLY A 92 1.92 -14.13 6.75
C GLY A 92 3.08 -14.03 5.76
N VAL A 93 2.89 -13.21 4.72
CA VAL A 93 3.94 -12.74 3.82
C VAL A 93 5.02 -12.03 4.65
N PRO A 94 6.30 -12.46 4.56
CA PRO A 94 7.40 -11.75 5.18
C PRO A 94 7.51 -10.33 4.59
N LEU A 95 7.53 -9.33 5.47
CA LEU A 95 7.70 -7.93 5.14
C LEU A 95 8.99 -7.42 5.77
N CYS A 96 9.76 -6.64 5.00
CA CYS A 96 10.99 -6.00 5.48
C CYS A 96 10.86 -4.48 5.34
N GLU A 97 11.15 -3.73 6.41
CA GLU A 97 11.24 -2.28 6.31
C GLU A 97 12.49 -1.88 5.52
N ILE A 98 12.32 -0.98 4.55
CA ILE A 98 13.40 -0.44 3.73
C ILE A 98 13.46 1.09 3.86
N PRO A 99 14.63 1.71 3.64
CA PRO A 99 14.69 3.17 3.50
C PRO A 99 13.82 3.64 2.32
N ALA A 100 13.34 4.89 2.40
CA ALA A 100 12.57 5.50 1.33
C ALA A 100 13.33 5.40 -0.02
N PRO A 101 12.74 4.74 -1.03
CA PRO A 101 13.34 4.68 -2.36
C PRO A 101 13.56 6.07 -2.97
N PRO A 102 14.53 6.24 -3.88
CA PRO A 102 14.76 7.50 -4.57
C PRO A 102 13.50 8.03 -5.25
N GLY A 103 13.19 9.32 -5.05
CA GLY A 103 12.00 9.96 -5.62
C GLY A 103 10.71 9.72 -4.85
N LEU A 104 10.74 8.93 -3.76
CA LEU A 104 9.62 8.82 -2.83
C LEU A 104 9.79 9.72 -1.60
N PRO A 105 8.69 10.19 -0.97
CA PRO A 105 8.77 11.09 0.17
C PRO A 105 9.46 10.43 1.36
N GLN A 106 10.46 11.10 1.89
CA GLN A 106 11.06 10.78 3.18
C GLN A 106 10.47 11.75 4.22
N ARG A 107 9.49 11.28 4.98
CA ARG A 107 8.82 12.05 6.04
C ARG A 107 8.59 11.17 7.24
N ASP A 108 8.61 11.78 8.42
CA ASP A 108 8.29 11.09 9.66
C ASP A 108 6.88 10.48 9.58
N GLY A 109 6.77 9.28 10.15
CA GLY A 109 5.55 8.48 10.14
C GLY A 109 5.18 7.84 8.80
N ILE A 110 6.03 7.94 7.76
CA ILE A 110 5.88 7.20 6.50
C ILE A 110 6.96 6.11 6.42
N HIS A 111 6.50 4.87 6.28
CA HIS A 111 7.37 3.69 6.23
C HIS A 111 7.13 2.89 4.96
N TYR A 112 8.22 2.33 4.43
CA TYR A 112 8.21 1.52 3.21
C TYR A 112 8.54 0.08 3.58
N LEU A 113 7.67 -0.84 3.19
CA LEU A 113 7.78 -2.25 3.47
C LEU A 113 7.82 -3.03 2.16
N GLU A 114 8.86 -3.83 1.98
CA GLU A 114 9.01 -4.72 0.84
C GLU A 114 8.58 -6.14 1.21
N PRO A 115 7.64 -6.76 0.46
CA PRO A 115 7.37 -8.18 0.55
C PRO A 115 8.58 -9.00 0.06
N ASP A 116 8.91 -10.08 0.76
CA ASP A 116 9.92 -11.02 0.25
C ASP A 116 9.43 -11.65 -1.06
N ALA A 117 10.03 -11.20 -2.17
CA ALA A 117 9.69 -11.65 -3.51
C ALA A 117 9.82 -13.17 -3.71
N ARG A 118 10.64 -13.86 -2.89
CA ARG A 118 10.84 -15.31 -2.96
C ARG A 118 9.88 -16.09 -2.08
N SER A 119 9.09 -15.43 -1.25
CA SER A 119 8.12 -16.08 -0.36
C SER A 119 7.01 -16.77 -1.14
N GLU A 120 6.71 -18.03 -0.78
CA GLU A 120 5.59 -18.76 -1.37
C GLU A 120 4.24 -18.07 -1.11
N ARG A 121 4.07 -17.45 0.06
CA ARG A 121 2.86 -16.68 0.40
C ARG A 121 2.72 -15.44 -0.47
N TRP A 122 3.83 -14.74 -0.74
CA TRP A 122 3.82 -13.61 -1.67
C TRP A 122 3.44 -14.06 -3.08
N GLN A 123 4.05 -15.16 -3.54
CA GLN A 123 3.71 -15.74 -4.84
C GLN A 123 2.24 -16.22 -4.89
N ALA A 124 1.67 -16.68 -3.77
CA ALA A 124 0.25 -17.02 -3.68
C ALA A 124 -0.65 -15.78 -3.81
N ALA A 125 -0.33 -14.67 -3.14
CA ALA A 125 -1.05 -13.41 -3.27
C ALA A 125 -0.99 -12.84 -4.70
N LEU A 126 0.17 -12.94 -5.36
CA LEU A 126 0.30 -12.57 -6.77
C LEU A 126 -0.59 -13.44 -7.68
N ARG A 127 -0.68 -14.75 -7.42
CA ARG A 127 -1.54 -15.66 -8.18
C ARG A 127 -3.04 -15.44 -7.92
N SER A 128 -3.42 -15.10 -6.69
CA SER A 128 -4.81 -14.74 -6.37
C SER A 128 -5.21 -13.37 -6.93
N GLY A 129 -4.24 -12.56 -7.33
CA GLY A 129 -4.46 -11.21 -7.86
C GLY A 129 -4.83 -10.20 -6.78
N ALA A 130 -4.67 -10.52 -5.50
CA ALA A 130 -5.05 -9.64 -4.40
C ALA A 130 -4.15 -9.84 -3.18
N LEU A 131 -3.90 -8.77 -2.44
CA LEU A 131 -3.23 -8.78 -1.14
C LEU A 131 -4.20 -8.30 -0.06
N GLY A 132 -4.37 -9.13 0.96
CA GLY A 132 -5.03 -8.79 2.22
C GLY A 132 -4.00 -8.32 3.24
N VAL A 133 -4.34 -7.31 4.04
CA VAL A 133 -3.54 -6.81 5.15
C VAL A 133 -4.42 -6.59 6.36
N ALA A 134 -4.07 -7.23 7.47
CA ALA A 134 -4.70 -7.04 8.76
C ALA A 134 -3.77 -6.26 9.70
N PHE A 135 -4.37 -5.37 10.50
CA PHE A 135 -3.68 -4.51 11.45
C PHE A 135 -4.34 -4.57 12.83
N PHE A 136 -3.58 -4.90 13.88
CA PHE A 136 -4.09 -5.17 15.24
C PHE A 136 -3.39 -4.36 16.32
N PRO A 137 -4.05 -4.13 17.49
CA PRO A 137 -5.50 -3.96 17.53
C PRO A 137 -5.91 -2.86 16.55
N LEU A 138 -7.14 -2.86 16.04
CA LEU A 138 -7.72 -1.70 15.34
C LEU A 138 -7.88 -0.53 16.34
N ARG A 139 -6.80 -0.08 16.97
CA ARG A 139 -6.77 1.09 17.85
C ARG A 139 -6.63 2.31 16.96
N GLY A 140 -7.78 2.93 16.72
CA GLY A 140 -7.89 4.03 15.78
C GLY A 140 -8.19 3.52 14.38
N PRO A 141 -8.76 4.38 13.53
CA PRO A 141 -9.21 3.93 12.24
C PRO A 141 -7.93 3.70 11.43
N ALA A 142 -7.54 2.44 11.23
CA ALA A 142 -6.69 2.06 10.12
C ALA A 142 -7.53 2.29 8.86
N LEU A 143 -7.79 3.57 8.56
CA LEU A 143 -8.56 4.00 7.43
C LEU A 143 -7.82 3.46 6.22
N PRO A 144 -8.55 3.07 5.17
CA PRO A 144 -7.98 2.89 3.84
C PRO A 144 -6.94 3.96 3.49
N GLY A 145 -7.02 5.18 4.05
CA GLY A 145 -6.01 6.25 4.05
C GLY A 145 -4.54 5.89 4.31
N HIS A 146 -4.26 5.06 5.31
CA HIS A 146 -2.92 4.88 5.90
C HIS A 146 -2.06 3.81 5.23
N LEU A 147 -2.66 3.01 4.36
CA LEU A 147 -1.96 1.93 3.66
C LEU A 147 -2.11 2.08 2.16
N ARG A 148 -0.98 2.06 1.45
CA ARG A 148 -0.91 2.06 -0.01
C ARG A 148 -0.04 0.92 -0.47
N LEU A 149 -0.28 0.44 -1.67
CA LEU A 149 0.64 -0.43 -2.37
C LEU A 149 1.17 0.33 -3.58
N LEU A 150 2.48 0.45 -3.68
CA LEU A 150 3.20 1.08 -4.78
C LEU A 150 3.91 0.01 -5.60
N TYR A 151 3.89 0.18 -6.91
CA TYR A 151 4.66 -0.65 -7.83
C TYR A 151 5.65 0.21 -8.59
N LEU A 152 6.94 0.09 -8.27
CA LEU A 152 8.01 0.81 -8.96
C LEU A 152 8.51 -0.02 -10.15
N ARG A 153 8.45 0.54 -11.37
CA ARG A 153 9.18 -0.08 -12.49
C ARG A 153 10.67 0.13 -12.31
N ASN A 154 11.40 -0.98 -12.32
CA ASN A 154 12.85 -1.03 -12.41
C ASN A 154 13.34 -0.58 -13.79
#